data_AF-A0A357ZWF2-F1
#
_entry.id   AF-A0A357ZWF2-F1
#
_cell.length_a   1.000
_cell.length_b   1.000
_cell.length_c   1.000
_cell.angle_alpha   90.00
_cell.angle_beta   90.00
_cell.angle_gamma   90.00
#
_symmetry.space_group_name_H-M   'P 1'
#
loop_
_entity.id
_entity.type
_entity.pdbx_description
1 polymer ?
#
loop_
_entity_poly.entity_id
_entity_poly.type
_entity_poly.pdbx_seq_one_letter_code
_entity_poly.pdbx_strand_id
1 'polypeptide(L)'
;GLGFAGRDLGYFLGLGLDTELRRANERDLVATYHEAITKHGVDITVEQCFNDYRLGTPQGPLVTVLGAVYATATPSDASNAMFSSMITRSCAAIRDLDPRSLL
;
A
#
# COMPACT_ATOMS: atom_id res chain seq x y z
N GLY A 1 -9.02 14.93 9.72
CA GLY A 1 -8.60 13.56 10.06
C GLY A 1 -7.29 13.28 9.37
N LEU A 2 -6.21 13.21 10.14
CA LEU A 2 -4.88 12.86 9.64
C LEU A 2 -4.90 11.38 9.22
N GLY A 3 -4.44 11.07 8.01
CA GLY A 3 -4.47 9.71 7.47
C GLY A 3 -3.70 8.74 8.36
N PHE A 4 -4.28 7.57 8.62
CA PHE A 4 -3.60 6.49 9.33
C PHE A 4 -2.25 6.18 8.67
N ALA A 5 -1.18 6.07 9.46
CA ALA A 5 0.19 5.85 9.00
C ALA A 5 0.30 4.62 8.07
N GLY A 6 -0.50 3.58 8.32
CA GLY A 6 -0.54 2.41 7.45
C GLY A 6 -1.16 2.62 6.07
N ARG A 7 -1.85 3.73 5.81
CA ARG A 7 -2.37 4.07 4.48
C ARG A 7 -1.22 4.35 3.50
N ASP A 8 -0.25 5.16 3.91
CA ASP A 8 0.90 5.49 3.08
C ASP A 8 1.76 4.25 2.82
N LEU A 9 1.89 3.38 3.82
CA LEU A 9 2.56 2.09 3.67
C LEU A 9 1.82 1.15 2.71
N GLY A 10 0.49 1.09 2.83
CA GLY A 10 -0.40 0.32 1.96
C GLY A 10 -0.25 0.72 0.51
N TYR A 11 -0.21 2.03 0.27
CA TYR A 11 0.03 2.61 -1.04
C TYR A 11 1.42 2.25 -1.59
N PHE A 12 2.48 2.51 -0.83
CA PHE A 12 3.86 2.27 -1.26
C PHE A 12 4.12 0.79 -1.54
N LEU A 13 3.85 -0.09 -0.58
CA LEU A 13 4.14 -1.52 -0.68
C LEU A 13 3.19 -2.25 -1.64
N GLY A 14 1.92 -1.81 -1.70
CA GLY A 14 0.89 -2.46 -2.51
C GLY A 14 0.92 -2.09 -4.00
N LEU A 15 1.57 -0.97 -4.37
CA LEU A 15 1.62 -0.48 -5.76
C LEU A 15 3.04 -0.39 -6.31
N GLY A 16 3.99 0.04 -5.48
CA GLY A 16 5.36 0.36 -5.88
C GLY A 16 6.30 -0.84 -5.99
N LEU A 17 5.99 -1.95 -5.30
CA LEU A 17 6.82 -3.16 -5.31
C LEU A 17 6.17 -4.29 -6.11
N ASP A 18 7.00 -5.12 -6.74
CA ASP A 18 6.55 -6.41 -7.24
C ASP A 18 6.04 -7.29 -6.10
N THR A 19 5.04 -8.12 -6.39
CA THR A 19 4.32 -8.90 -5.37
C THR A 19 5.25 -9.80 -4.55
N GLU A 20 6.20 -10.49 -5.19
CA GLU A 20 7.16 -11.35 -4.48
C GLU A 20 8.14 -10.55 -3.62
N LEU A 21 8.60 -9.41 -4.13
CA LEU A 21 9.48 -8.52 -3.37
C LEU A 21 8.77 -7.96 -2.14
N ARG A 22 7.50 -7.57 -2.28
CA ARG A 22 6.64 -7.15 -1.17
C ARG A 22 6.53 -8.26 -0.12
N ARG A 23 6.14 -9.47 -0.53
CA ARG A 23 5.97 -10.63 0.37
C ARG A 23 7.23 -10.95 1.16
N ALA A 24 8.40 -10.86 0.51
CA ALA A 24 9.68 -11.16 1.15
C ALA A 24 10.13 -10.09 2.16
N ASN A 25 9.67 -8.83 2.04
CA ASN A 25 10.24 -7.70 2.78
C ASN A 25 9.22 -6.90 3.61
N GLU A 26 7.92 -7.18 3.53
CA GLU A 26 6.88 -6.34 4.15
C GLU A 26 7.04 -6.20 5.67
N ARG A 27 7.49 -7.23 6.37
CA ARG A 27 7.70 -7.19 7.82
C ARG A 27 8.86 -6.27 8.19
N ASP A 28 9.98 -6.37 7.49
CA ASP A 28 11.16 -5.54 7.72
C ASP A 28 10.91 -4.07 7.34
N LEU A 29 10.16 -3.85 6.26
CA LEU A 29 9.77 -2.51 5.82
C LEU A 29 8.80 -1.86 6.82
N VAL A 30 7.84 -2.62 7.36
CA VAL A 30 6.95 -2.14 8.43
C VAL A 30 7.74 -1.82 9.70
N ALA A 31 8.68 -2.67 10.11
CA ALA A 31 9.53 -2.43 11.27
C ALA A 31 10.37 -1.16 11.11
N THR A 32 11.01 -0.99 9.94
CA THR A 32 11.79 0.22 9.61
C THR A 32 10.92 1.49 9.68
N TYR A 33 9.71 1.42 9.14
CA TYR A 33 8.78 2.54 9.18
C TYR A 33 8.30 2.83 10.61
N HIS A 34 7.96 1.80 11.38
CA HIS A 34 7.58 1.88 12.78
C HIS A 34 8.66 2.60 13.61
N GLU A 35 9.91 2.20 13.46
CA GLU A 35 11.04 2.87 14.12
C GLU A 35 11.14 4.36 13.75
N ALA A 36 10.88 4.71 12.49
CA ALA A 36 10.91 6.09 12.03
C ALA A 36 9.78 6.92 12.65
N ILE A 37 8.54 6.45 12.62
CA ILE A 37 7.39 7.20 13.14
C ILE A 37 7.40 7.31 14.67
N THR A 38 7.93 6.31 15.39
CA THR A 38 8.07 6.37 16.84
C THR A 38 9.10 7.41 17.27
N LYS A 39 10.17 7.62 16.50
CA LYS A 39 11.10 8.75 16.71
C LYS A 39 10.41 10.12 16.56
N HIS A 40 9.30 10.18 15.83
CA HIS A 40 8.47 11.38 15.69
C HIS A 40 7.29 11.45 16.69
N GLY A 41 7.28 10.59 17.71
CA GLY A 41 6.31 10.63 18.81
C GLY A 41 5.02 9.86 18.56
N VAL A 42 4.96 9.00 17.52
CA VAL A 42 3.83 8.09 17.32
C VAL A 42 3.97 6.87 18.22
N ASP A 43 3.05 6.72 19.19
CA ASP A 43 3.02 5.63 20.15
C ASP A 43 2.10 4.50 19.69
N ILE A 44 2.65 3.59 18.89
CA ILE A 44 1.99 2.35 18.47
C ILE A 44 3.00 1.21 18.53
N THR A 45 2.51 -0.02 18.62
CA THR A 45 3.33 -1.23 18.46
C THR A 45 3.58 -1.54 16.98
N VAL A 46 4.62 -2.32 16.68
CA VAL A 46 4.88 -2.79 15.32
C VAL A 46 3.72 -3.61 14.74
N GLU A 47 3.01 -4.38 15.57
CA GLU A 47 1.83 -5.14 15.14
C GLU A 47 0.63 -4.23 14.82
N GLN A 48 0.43 -3.16 15.60
CA GLN A 48 -0.55 -2.13 15.25
C GLN A 48 -0.18 -1.45 13.91
N CYS A 49 1.11 -1.13 13.71
CA CYS A 49 1.58 -0.58 12.44
C CYS A 49 1.35 -1.55 11.27
N PHE A 50 1.55 -2.86 11.48
CA PHE A 50 1.28 -3.89 10.47
C PHE A 50 -0.22 -4.00 10.18
N ASN A 51 -1.08 -3.95 11.18
CA ASN A 51 -2.53 -3.96 11.00
C ASN A 51 -3.03 -2.70 10.26
N ASP A 52 -2.48 -1.53 10.58
CA ASP A 52 -2.77 -0.31 9.85
C ASP A 52 -2.34 -0.43 8.37
N TYR A 53 -1.18 -1.03 8.10
CA TYR A 53 -0.74 -1.35 6.74
C TYR A 53 -1.75 -2.23 6.00
N ARG A 54 -2.20 -3.31 6.64
CA ARG A 54 -3.23 -4.21 6.08
C ARG A 54 -4.49 -3.43 5.74
N LEU A 55 -5.02 -2.67 6.71
CA LEU A 55 -6.22 -1.83 6.56
C LEU A 55 -6.07 -0.75 5.48
N GLY A 56 -4.84 -0.32 5.17
CA GLY A 56 -4.56 0.64 4.10
C GLY A 56 -4.66 0.06 2.69
N THR A 57 -4.48 -1.26 2.52
CA THR A 57 -4.38 -1.89 1.18
C THR A 57 -5.60 -1.72 0.25
N PRO A 58 -6.86 -1.61 0.73
CA PRO A 58 -8.02 -1.34 -0.13
C PRO A 58 -7.97 0.01 -0.87
N GLN A 59 -7.12 0.95 -0.42
CA GLN A 59 -6.92 2.21 -1.12
C GLN A 59 -6.15 2.04 -2.45
N GLY A 60 -5.35 0.98 -2.58
CA GLY A 60 -4.51 0.73 -3.76
C GLY A 60 -5.30 0.68 -5.08
N PRO A 61 -6.35 -0.17 -5.18
CA PRO A 61 -7.21 -0.22 -6.36
C PRO A 61 -7.91 1.11 -6.63
N LEU A 62 -8.41 1.78 -5.58
CA LEU A 62 -9.10 3.06 -5.70
C LEU A 62 -8.20 4.13 -6.35
N VAL A 63 -6.98 4.33 -5.82
CA VAL A 63 -6.06 5.34 -6.38
C VAL A 63 -5.58 4.95 -7.77
N THR A 64 -5.40 3.66 -8.05
CA THR A 64 -5.03 3.19 -9.39
C THR A 64 -6.10 3.54 -10.43
N VAL A 65 -7.37 3.27 -10.12
CA VAL A 65 -8.49 3.59 -11.02
C VAL A 65 -8.65 5.09 -11.20
N LEU A 66 -8.60 5.87 -10.11
CA LEU A 66 -8.68 7.32 -10.19
C LEU A 66 -7.53 7.90 -11.01
N GLY A 67 -6.31 7.40 -10.81
CA GLY A 67 -5.14 7.79 -11.59
C GLY A 67 -5.30 7.48 -13.07
N ALA A 68 -5.85 6.32 -13.42
CA ALA A 68 -6.09 5.95 -14.82
C ALA A 68 -7.17 6.81 -15.49
N VAL A 69 -8.24 7.15 -14.77
CA VAL A 69 -9.38 7.93 -15.32
C VAL A 69 -9.07 9.42 -15.44
N TYR A 70 -8.35 9.98 -14.47
CA TYR A 70 -8.13 11.42 -14.36
C TYR A 70 -6.72 11.87 -14.80
N ALA A 71 -5.88 10.97 -15.31
CA ALA A 71 -4.61 11.35 -15.91
C ALA A 71 -4.83 12.33 -17.07
N THR A 72 -4.14 13.47 -17.02
CA THR A 72 -4.21 14.51 -18.07
C THR A 72 -3.25 14.25 -19.23
N ALA A 73 -2.31 13.32 -19.04
CA ALA A 73 -1.39 12.88 -20.09
C ALA A 73 -2.12 12.04 -21.12
N THR A 74 -1.71 12.12 -22.39
CA THR A 74 -2.23 11.27 -23.45
C THR A 74 -2.01 9.80 -23.10
N PRO A 75 -3.05 8.95 -23.14
CA PRO A 75 -2.89 7.52 -22.92
C PRO A 75 -1.87 6.90 -23.86
N SER A 76 -1.05 6.00 -23.32
CA SER A 76 -0.03 5.25 -24.04
C SER A 76 -0.01 3.79 -23.57
N ASP A 77 0.61 2.91 -24.35
CA ASP A 77 0.79 1.51 -23.96
C ASP A 77 1.59 1.39 -22.67
N ALA A 78 2.59 2.26 -22.47
CA ALA A 78 3.39 2.31 -21.25
C ALA A 78 2.55 2.70 -20.02
N SER A 79 1.70 3.73 -20.12
CA SER A 79 0.81 4.11 -19.01
C SER A 79 -0.24 3.04 -18.71
N ASN A 80 -0.77 2.39 -19.75
CA ASN A 80 -1.73 1.29 -19.59
C ASN A 80 -1.09 0.09 -18.87
N ALA A 81 0.14 -0.27 -19.25
CA ALA A 81 0.91 -1.31 -18.59
C ALA A 81 1.20 -0.98 -17.11
N MET A 82 1.51 0.29 -16.82
CA MET A 82 1.72 0.77 -15.44
C MET A 82 0.45 0.59 -14.60
N PHE A 83 -0.70 1.12 -15.03
CA PHE A 83 -1.96 0.98 -14.28
C PHE A 83 -2.42 -0.48 -14.15
N SER A 84 -2.20 -1.30 -15.19
CA SER A 84 -2.46 -2.74 -15.14
C SER A 84 -1.59 -3.46 -14.10
N SER A 85 -0.31 -3.09 -13.99
CA SER A 85 0.60 -3.63 -12.99
C SER A 85 0.18 -3.20 -11.58
N MET A 86 -0.15 -1.92 -11.40
CA MET A 86 -0.61 -1.36 -10.12
C MET A 86 -1.90 -2.03 -9.60
N ILE A 87 -2.90 -2.23 -10.47
CA ILE A 87 -4.16 -2.88 -10.05
C ILE A 87 -3.93 -4.34 -9.70
N THR A 88 -3.06 -5.04 -10.45
CA THR A 88 -2.71 -6.44 -10.20
C THR A 88 -2.00 -6.60 -8.86
N ARG A 89 -0.98 -5.77 -8.59
CA ARG A 89 -0.19 -5.80 -7.35
C ARG A 89 -1.05 -5.47 -6.13
N SER A 90 -1.91 -4.45 -6.22
CA SER A 90 -2.78 -4.07 -5.09
C SER A 90 -3.84 -5.12 -4.79
N CYS A 91 -4.42 -5.77 -5.81
CA CYS A 91 -5.33 -6.88 -5.59
C CYS A 91 -4.63 -8.09 -4.96
N ALA A 92 -3.37 -8.36 -5.32
CA ALA A 92 -2.57 -9.40 -4.67
C ALA A 92 -2.32 -9.06 -3.19
N ALA A 93 -1.94 -7.81 -2.88
CA ALA A 93 -1.75 -7.36 -1.51
C ALA A 93 -3.01 -7.53 -0.65
N ILE A 94 -4.19 -7.15 -1.16
CA ILE A 94 -5.47 -7.33 -0.44
C ILE A 94 -5.77 -8.81 -0.16
N ARG A 95 -5.48 -9.70 -1.12
CA ARG A 95 -5.70 -11.15 -0.94
C ARG A 95 -4.73 -11.75 0.06
N ASP A 96 -3.46 -11.38 -0.01
CA ASP A 96 -2.41 -11.90 0.86
C ASP A 96 -2.60 -11.45 2.32
N LEU A 97 -3.02 -10.19 2.52
CA LEU A 97 -3.09 -9.55 3.83
C LEU A 97 -4.45 -9.61 4.51
N ASP A 98 -5.49 -10.01 3.78
CA ASP A 98 -6.88 -10.11 4.26
C ASP A 98 -7.29 -9.01 5.25
N PRO A 99 -7.40 -7.74 4.81
CA PRO A 99 -7.77 -6.65 5.71
C PRO A 99 -9.18 -6.80 6.30
N ARG A 100 -10.03 -7.64 5.71
CA ARG A 100 -11.38 -7.90 6.22
C ARG A 100 -11.36 -8.64 7.56
N SER A 101 -10.27 -9.36 7.86
CA SER A 101 -10.13 -10.04 9.15
C SER A 101 -9.94 -9.09 10.34
N LEU A 102 -9.85 -7.77 10.09
CA LEU A 102 -9.59 -6.72 11.08
C LEU A 102 -10.79 -5.78 11.29
N LEU A 103 -11.92 -6.03 10.63
CA LEU A 103 -13.17 -5.27 10.69
C LEU A 103 -14.25 -6.06 11.42
#